data_AF-A0A950G4G0-F1
#
_entry.id   AF-A0A950G4G0-F1
#
_cell.length_a   1.000
_cell.length_b   1.000
_cell.length_c   1.000
_cell.angle_alpha   90.00
_cell.angle_beta   90.00
_cell.angle_gamma   90.00
#
_symmetry.space_group_name_H-M   'P 1'
#
loop_
_entity.id
_entity.type
_entity.pdbx_description
1 polymer ?
#
loop_
_entity_poly.entity_id
_entity_poly.type
_entity_poly.pdbx_seq_one_letter_code
_entity_poly.pdbx_strand_id
1 'polypeptide(L)'
;MFSTSAPSAIGFVVRFAVIVEGLLGALGVRADKERSLAPLMHLAWVGLERLCGQLARLAAAFRAGRLPYRRTGPRVRIKPGRRRREKRWRYESEDPPIPDRLPARFGWLIEAAPETAAFVDQVQQWLEEPELAALVAEAPQAERLLGSLCRMLGIRLKP
;
A
#
# COMPACT_ATOMS: atom_id res chain seq x y z
N MET A 1 18.37 -26.30 -26.43
CA MET A 1 17.39 -25.22 -26.58
C MET A 1 16.34 -25.36 -25.48
N PHE A 2 16.58 -24.78 -24.31
CA PHE A 2 15.56 -24.65 -23.26
C PHE A 2 15.33 -23.17 -23.02
N SER A 3 14.20 -22.68 -23.50
CA SER A 3 13.67 -21.36 -23.13
C SER A 3 13.23 -21.41 -21.66
N THR A 4 14.09 -20.94 -20.76
CA THR A 4 13.69 -20.65 -19.36
C THR A 4 13.59 -19.14 -19.21
N SER A 5 12.55 -18.55 -19.79
CA SER A 5 12.18 -17.16 -19.56
C SER A 5 11.13 -17.10 -18.46
N ALA A 6 11.56 -17.13 -17.19
CA ALA A 6 10.72 -16.71 -16.04
C ALA A 6 11.46 -16.41 -14.70
N PRO A 7 12.73 -15.94 -14.62
CA PRO A 7 13.27 -15.46 -13.33
C PRO A 7 12.83 -14.02 -12.97
N SER A 8 12.26 -13.28 -13.90
CA SER A 8 12.10 -11.82 -13.80
C SER A 8 11.04 -11.40 -12.77
N ALA A 9 9.88 -12.08 -12.77
CA ALA A 9 8.75 -11.71 -11.92
C ALA A 9 8.99 -11.89 -10.40
N ILE A 10 9.94 -12.72 -9.98
CA ILE A 10 10.34 -12.83 -8.56
C ILE A 10 11.19 -11.61 -8.19
N GLY A 11 12.00 -11.13 -9.14
CA GLY A 11 12.86 -9.96 -8.97
C GLY A 11 12.11 -8.72 -8.51
N PHE A 12 11.02 -8.33 -9.18
CA PHE A 12 10.32 -7.09 -8.80
C PHE A 12 9.59 -7.20 -7.44
N VAL A 13 9.04 -8.36 -7.08
CA VAL A 13 8.39 -8.55 -5.77
C VAL A 13 9.42 -8.53 -4.64
N VAL A 14 10.58 -9.16 -4.87
CA VAL A 14 11.69 -9.14 -3.90
C VAL A 14 12.27 -7.74 -3.77
N ARG A 15 12.48 -7.01 -4.88
CA ARG A 15 12.92 -5.60 -4.86
C ARG A 15 11.94 -4.73 -4.09
N PHE A 16 10.63 -4.90 -4.32
CA PHE A 16 9.62 -4.17 -3.57
C PHE A 16 9.67 -4.48 -2.07
N ALA A 17 9.80 -5.75 -1.68
CA ALA A 17 9.91 -6.14 -0.28
C ALA A 17 11.10 -5.47 0.41
N VAL A 18 12.27 -5.40 -0.25
CA VAL A 18 13.47 -4.71 0.27
C VAL A 18 13.22 -3.21 0.44
N ILE A 19 12.56 -2.57 -0.53
CA ILE A 19 12.19 -1.14 -0.43
C ILE A 19 11.24 -0.92 0.75
N VAL A 20 10.25 -1.79 0.93
CA VAL A 20 9.32 -1.69 2.05
C VAL A 20 10.03 -1.93 3.37
N GLU A 21 10.90 -2.93 3.50
CA GLU A 21 11.70 -3.13 4.72
C GLU A 21 12.54 -1.90 5.06
N GLY A 22 13.14 -1.26 4.06
CA GLY A 22 13.87 0.00 4.24
C GLY A 22 12.97 1.14 4.74
N LEU A 23 11.79 1.30 4.15
CA LEU A 23 10.77 2.27 4.61
C LEU A 23 10.36 1.99 6.05
N LEU A 24 10.07 0.73 6.37
CA LEU A 24 9.67 0.30 7.71
C LEU A 24 10.78 0.55 8.75
N GLY A 25 12.04 0.30 8.40
CA GLY A 25 13.19 0.63 9.23
C GLY A 25 13.30 2.14 9.51
N ALA A 26 13.10 2.97 8.48
CA ALA A 26 13.11 4.43 8.63
C ALA A 26 11.97 4.93 9.54
N LEU A 27 10.78 4.33 9.44
CA LEU A 27 9.65 4.63 10.32
C LEU A 27 9.92 4.21 11.77
N GLY A 28 10.60 3.08 11.99
CA GLY A 28 11.03 2.65 13.33
C GLY A 28 11.97 3.66 13.99
N VAL A 29 13.01 4.10 13.27
CA VAL A 29 13.95 5.13 13.75
C VAL A 29 13.22 6.44 14.09
N ARG A 30 12.21 6.82 13.32
CA ARG A 30 11.41 8.02 13.59
C ARG A 30 10.49 7.85 14.79
N ALA A 31 9.84 6.70 14.94
CA ALA A 31 8.96 6.40 16.06
C ALA A 31 9.72 6.41 17.41
N ASP A 32 10.98 5.97 17.40
CA ASP A 32 11.85 6.03 18.57
C ASP A 32 12.22 7.47 18.96
N LYS A 33 12.45 8.35 17.97
CA LYS A 33 12.74 9.78 18.20
C LYS A 33 11.51 10.56 18.65
N GLU A 34 10.33 10.22 18.14
CA GLU A 34 9.10 11.00 18.35
C GLU A 34 7.91 10.08 18.67
N ARG A 35 7.84 9.70 19.96
CA ARG A 35 6.88 8.71 20.49
C ARG A 35 5.41 9.07 20.26
N SER A 36 5.08 10.35 20.09
CA SER A 36 3.74 10.85 19.74
C SER A 36 3.28 10.41 18.34
N LEU A 37 4.23 10.14 17.43
CA LEU A 37 3.94 9.64 16.09
C LEU A 37 3.85 8.11 16.04
N ALA A 38 4.24 7.39 17.10
CA ALA A 38 4.29 5.93 17.11
C ALA A 38 2.97 5.24 16.69
N PRO A 39 1.76 5.71 17.09
CA PRO A 39 0.51 5.12 16.62
C PRO A 39 0.30 5.29 15.11
N LEU A 40 0.69 6.45 14.57
CA LEU A 40 0.57 6.77 13.15
C LEU A 40 1.60 5.99 12.32
N MET A 41 2.82 5.81 12.84
CA MET A 41 3.85 4.95 12.26
C MET A 41 3.42 3.48 12.27
N HIS A 42 2.77 3.00 13.34
CA HIS A 42 2.23 1.64 13.42
C HIS A 42 1.10 1.41 12.40
N LEU A 43 0.20 2.39 12.20
CA LEU A 43 -0.81 2.30 11.15
C LEU A 43 -0.19 2.29 9.75
N ALA A 44 0.88 3.05 9.53
CA ALA A 44 1.66 3.04 8.29
C ALA A 44 2.25 1.64 8.04
N TRP A 45 2.86 1.06 9.08
CA TRP A 45 3.43 -0.28 9.08
C TRP A 45 2.41 -1.33 8.64
N VAL A 46 1.28 -1.43 9.36
CA VAL A 46 0.22 -2.41 9.06
C VAL A 46 -0.35 -2.20 7.65
N GLY A 47 -0.46 -0.95 7.21
CA GLY A 47 -0.86 -0.61 5.85
C GLY A 47 0.11 -1.12 4.79
N LEU A 48 1.41 -0.92 4.99
CA LEU A 48 2.48 -1.35 4.09
C LEU A 48 2.59 -2.89 4.03
N GLU A 49 2.58 -3.59 5.16
CA GLU A 49 2.58 -5.06 5.18
C GLU A 49 1.39 -5.64 4.43
N ARG A 50 0.20 -5.05 4.64
CA ARG A 50 -1.01 -5.46 3.92
C ARG A 50 -0.87 -5.24 2.42
N LEU A 51 -0.27 -4.13 1.98
CA LEU A 51 -0.01 -3.84 0.58
C LEU A 51 0.96 -4.87 -0.02
N CYS A 52 2.06 -5.20 0.67
CA CYS A 52 2.98 -6.26 0.26
C CYS A 52 2.28 -7.60 0.10
N GLY A 53 1.49 -8.01 1.09
CA GLY A 53 0.73 -9.26 1.04
C GLY A 53 -0.30 -9.29 -0.09
N GLN A 54 -0.94 -8.16 -0.38
CA GLN A 54 -1.89 -8.05 -1.50
C GLN A 54 -1.19 -8.11 -2.86
N LEU A 55 -0.05 -7.43 -3.02
CA LEU A 55 0.75 -7.46 -4.24
C LEU A 55 1.30 -8.87 -4.50
N ALA A 56 1.86 -9.54 -3.49
CA ALA A 56 2.36 -10.90 -3.61
C ALA A 56 1.26 -11.89 -4.01
N ARG A 57 0.05 -11.76 -3.43
CA ARG A 57 -1.12 -12.57 -3.82
C ARG A 57 -1.55 -12.30 -5.26
N LEU A 58 -1.57 -11.03 -5.69
CA LEU A 58 -1.91 -10.67 -7.07
C LEU A 58 -0.87 -11.20 -8.06
N ALA A 59 0.42 -11.06 -7.76
CA ALA A 59 1.50 -11.59 -8.58
C ALA A 59 1.43 -13.12 -8.67
N ALA A 60 1.14 -13.82 -7.56
CA ALA A 60 0.94 -15.27 -7.57
C ALA A 60 -0.29 -15.69 -8.39
N ALA A 61 -1.41 -14.97 -8.28
CA ALA A 61 -2.63 -15.21 -9.06
C ALA A 61 -2.40 -14.96 -10.56
N PHE A 62 -1.64 -13.92 -10.91
CA PHE A 62 -1.22 -13.61 -12.28
C PHE A 62 -0.40 -14.74 -12.88
N ARG A 63 0.62 -15.23 -12.14
CA ARG A 63 1.44 -16.38 -12.57
C ARG A 63 0.64 -17.66 -12.74
N ALA A 64 -0.35 -17.88 -11.88
CA ALA A 64 -1.22 -19.05 -11.99
C ALA A 64 -2.19 -18.96 -13.18
N GLY A 65 -2.22 -17.84 -13.93
CA GLY A 65 -3.25 -17.55 -14.93
C GLY A 65 -4.65 -17.40 -14.32
N ARG A 66 -4.73 -17.25 -12.99
CA ARG A 66 -5.98 -17.21 -12.21
C ARG A 66 -6.26 -15.79 -11.72
N LEU A 67 -5.98 -14.78 -12.54
CA LEU A 67 -6.44 -13.44 -12.20
C LEU A 67 -7.97 -13.49 -12.02
N PRO A 68 -8.50 -12.95 -10.92
CA PRO A 68 -9.93 -12.94 -10.71
C PRO A 68 -10.57 -12.19 -11.88
N TYR A 69 -11.28 -12.94 -12.72
CA TYR A 69 -12.04 -12.41 -13.84
C TYR A 69 -12.83 -11.19 -13.38
N ARG A 70 -12.68 -10.11 -14.14
CA ARG A 70 -13.36 -8.83 -13.95
C ARG A 70 -14.85 -9.12 -13.74
N ARG A 71 -15.36 -8.95 -12.51
CA ARG A 71 -16.80 -8.75 -12.32
C ARG A 71 -17.15 -7.38 -12.90
N THR A 72 -17.24 -7.33 -14.23
CA THR A 72 -17.86 -6.28 -15.03
C THR A 72 -19.39 -6.44 -14.91
N GLY A 73 -19.89 -6.62 -13.69
CA GLY A 73 -21.31 -6.57 -13.42
C GLY A 73 -21.65 -5.15 -12.96
N PRO A 74 -22.78 -4.57 -13.38
CA PRO A 74 -23.27 -3.34 -12.78
C PRO A 74 -23.34 -3.58 -11.27
N ARG A 75 -22.58 -2.79 -10.49
CA ARG A 75 -22.75 -2.76 -9.04
C ARG A 75 -24.19 -2.32 -8.80
N VAL A 76 -25.09 -3.27 -8.57
CA VAL A 76 -26.38 -2.99 -7.95
C VAL A 76 -26.03 -2.29 -6.66
N ARG A 77 -26.24 -0.98 -6.65
CA ARG A 77 -26.03 -0.11 -5.50
C ARG A 77 -27.12 -0.48 -4.52
N ILE A 78 -26.93 -1.60 -3.80
CA ILE A 78 -27.73 -1.90 -2.62
C ILE A 78 -27.44 -0.74 -1.67
N LYS A 79 -28.36 0.22 -1.64
CA LYS A 79 -28.37 1.27 -0.63
C LYS A 79 -28.31 0.52 0.71
N PRO A 80 -27.25 0.67 1.53
CA PRO A 80 -27.33 0.16 2.87
C PRO A 80 -28.48 0.91 3.53
N GLY A 81 -29.57 0.19 3.80
CA GLY A 81 -30.65 0.68 4.63
C GLY A 81 -30.00 1.27 5.87
N ARG A 82 -30.35 2.51 6.19
CA ARG A 82 -29.84 3.26 7.33
C ARG A 82 -29.96 2.39 8.59
N ARG A 83 -28.92 1.63 8.93
CA ARG A 83 -28.81 1.04 10.26
C ARG A 83 -28.55 2.21 11.18
N ARG A 84 -29.66 2.63 11.79
CA ARG A 84 -29.81 3.45 12.98
C ARG A 84 -28.50 3.44 13.76
N ARG A 85 -27.81 4.57 13.73
CA ARG A 85 -26.57 4.84 14.47
C ARG A 85 -26.93 4.75 15.95
N GLU A 86 -26.75 3.56 16.51
CA GLU A 86 -26.95 3.35 17.94
C GLU A 86 -25.84 4.14 18.62
N LYS A 87 -26.24 5.19 19.34
CA LYS A 87 -25.37 6.05 20.13
C LYS A 87 -24.75 5.18 21.22
N ARG A 88 -23.59 4.59 20.91
CA ARG A 88 -22.74 3.95 21.90
C ARG A 88 -22.15 5.07 22.76
N TRP A 89 -22.63 5.14 23.99
CA TRP A 89 -22.13 6.01 25.04
C TRP A 89 -20.60 5.96 25.06
N ARG A 90 -19.99 7.11 24.82
CA ARG A 90 -18.55 7.32 24.90
C ARG A 90 -18.24 7.46 26.39
N TYR A 91 -17.66 6.42 26.98
CA TYR A 91 -16.97 6.56 28.26
C TYR A 91 -15.80 7.51 28.00
N GLU A 92 -15.73 8.57 28.81
CA GLU A 92 -14.68 9.58 28.76
C GLU A 92 -13.38 8.93 29.26
N SER A 93 -12.66 8.28 28.35
CA SER A 93 -11.29 7.85 28.58
C SER A 93 -10.37 9.02 28.28
N GLU A 94 -9.55 9.41 29.25
CA GLU A 94 -8.51 10.45 29.17
C GLU A 94 -7.33 10.07 28.25
N ASP A 95 -7.46 8.99 27.49
CA ASP A 95 -6.46 8.60 26.51
C ASP A 95 -6.48 9.53 25.30
N PRO A 96 -5.30 9.98 24.81
CA PRO A 96 -5.24 10.80 23.61
C PRO A 96 -5.90 10.05 22.45
N PRO A 97 -6.74 10.72 21.63
CA PRO A 97 -7.45 10.06 20.55
C PRO A 97 -6.45 9.47 19.56
N ILE A 98 -6.34 8.14 19.55
CA ILE A 98 -5.61 7.42 18.52
C ILE A 98 -6.29 7.77 17.19
N PRO A 99 -5.58 8.30 16.18
CA PRO A 99 -6.18 8.60 14.91
C PRO A 99 -6.69 7.30 14.27
N ASP A 100 -8.01 7.15 14.15
CA ASP A 100 -8.68 5.97 13.55
C ASP A 100 -8.37 5.80 12.05
N ARG A 101 -7.67 6.75 11.42
CA ARG A 101 -7.41 6.78 9.99
C ARG A 101 -6.03 7.36 9.67
N LEU A 102 -5.40 6.77 8.66
CA LEU A 102 -4.20 7.34 8.05
C LEU A 102 -4.50 8.73 7.48
N PRO A 103 -3.53 9.67 7.53
CA PRO A 103 -3.68 10.96 6.89
C PRO A 103 -4.02 10.81 5.41
N ALA A 104 -5.02 11.57 4.95
CA ALA A 104 -5.44 11.57 3.54
C ALA A 104 -4.58 12.50 2.66
N ARG A 105 -3.60 13.21 3.26
CA ARG A 105 -2.76 14.20 2.58
C ARG A 105 -1.76 13.51 1.66
N PHE A 106 -1.50 14.10 0.50
CA PHE A 106 -0.50 13.57 -0.44
C PHE A 106 0.91 13.80 0.13
N GLY A 107 1.77 12.78 0.12
CA GLY A 107 3.14 12.88 0.63
C GLY A 107 3.27 12.91 2.15
N TRP A 108 2.20 12.58 2.89
CA TRP A 108 2.20 12.68 4.35
C TRP A 108 3.30 11.85 5.01
N LEU A 109 3.73 10.74 4.39
CA LEU A 109 4.76 9.88 4.96
C LEU A 109 6.13 10.56 4.98
N ILE A 110 6.45 11.32 3.93
CA ILE A 110 7.69 12.10 3.85
C ILE A 110 7.66 13.25 4.85
N GLU A 111 6.50 13.86 5.06
CA GLU A 111 6.37 14.95 6.02
C GLU A 111 6.49 14.46 7.48
N ALA A 112 5.95 13.28 7.77
CA ALA A 112 6.04 12.66 9.10
C ALA A 112 7.39 11.98 9.36
N ALA A 113 8.03 11.44 8.32
CA ALA A 113 9.31 10.74 8.37
C ALA A 113 10.14 11.12 7.14
N PRO A 114 10.88 12.24 7.17
CA PRO A 114 11.67 12.72 6.01
C PRO A 114 12.74 11.72 5.56
N GLU A 115 13.17 10.80 6.44
CA GLU A 115 14.04 9.67 6.11
C GLU A 115 13.46 8.77 4.99
N THR A 116 12.13 8.75 4.83
CA THR A 116 11.47 7.97 3.77
C THR A 116 11.65 8.57 2.37
N ALA A 117 12.10 9.83 2.26
CA ALA A 117 12.36 10.47 0.97
C ALA A 117 13.43 9.75 0.15
N ALA A 118 14.42 9.12 0.79
CA ALA A 118 15.49 8.37 0.12
C ALA A 118 14.99 7.14 -0.67
N PHE A 119 13.77 6.69 -0.39
CA PHE A 119 13.15 5.55 -1.06
C PHE A 119 12.24 5.98 -2.23
N VAL A 120 11.99 7.28 -2.41
CA VAL A 120 11.14 7.79 -3.48
C VAL A 120 11.68 7.39 -4.85
N ASP A 121 12.96 7.61 -5.10
CA ASP A 121 13.60 7.28 -6.37
C ASP A 121 13.61 5.77 -6.61
N GLN A 122 13.81 4.97 -5.55
CA GLN A 122 13.76 3.50 -5.65
C GLN A 122 12.36 3.00 -6.00
N VAL A 123 11.31 3.60 -5.41
CA VAL A 123 9.92 3.28 -5.75
C VAL A 123 9.60 3.73 -7.17
N GLN A 124 10.07 4.89 -7.63
CA GLN A 124 9.87 5.34 -9.01
C GLN A 124 10.54 4.41 -10.01
N GLN A 125 11.80 4.04 -9.77
CA GLN A 125 12.53 3.09 -10.61
C GLN A 125 11.83 1.72 -10.66
N TRP A 126 11.30 1.26 -9.52
CA TRP A 126 10.51 0.03 -9.46
C TRP A 126 9.17 0.14 -10.20
N LEU A 127 8.54 1.33 -10.23
CA LEU A 127 7.31 1.56 -11.00
C LEU A 127 7.53 1.50 -12.52
N GLU A 128 8.74 1.77 -12.99
CA GLU A 128 9.13 1.70 -14.40
C GLU A 128 9.42 0.26 -14.88
N GLU A 129 9.38 -0.73 -13.99
CA GLU A 129 9.61 -2.13 -14.36
C GLU A 129 8.49 -2.64 -15.30
N PRO A 130 8.85 -3.20 -16.47
CA PRO A 130 7.88 -3.62 -17.49
C PRO A 130 6.94 -4.74 -17.01
N GLU A 131 7.40 -5.55 -16.07
CA GLU A 131 6.60 -6.61 -15.45
C GLU A 131 5.49 -6.06 -14.55
N LEU A 132 5.76 -4.94 -13.87
CA LEU A 132 4.76 -4.26 -13.09
C LEU A 132 3.72 -3.60 -14.01
N ALA A 133 4.15 -3.01 -15.13
CA ALA A 133 3.26 -2.48 -16.15
C ALA A 133 2.35 -3.59 -16.73
N ALA A 134 2.89 -4.77 -17.01
CA ALA A 134 2.11 -5.93 -17.45
C ALA A 134 1.10 -6.39 -16.39
N LEU A 135 1.50 -6.42 -15.11
CA LEU A 135 0.60 -6.74 -14.01
C LEU A 135 -0.53 -5.71 -13.88
N VAL A 136 -0.22 -4.41 -14.03
CA VAL A 136 -1.20 -3.33 -13.96
C VAL A 136 -2.19 -3.39 -15.13
N ALA A 137 -1.71 -3.67 -16.34
CA ALA A 137 -2.55 -3.82 -17.53
C ALA A 137 -3.58 -4.96 -17.36
N GLU A 138 -3.13 -6.08 -16.78
CA GLU A 138 -3.94 -7.28 -16.58
C GLU A 138 -4.81 -7.19 -15.30
N ALA A 139 -4.37 -6.44 -14.30
CA ALA A 139 -5.05 -6.27 -13.02
C ALA A 139 -5.09 -4.80 -12.56
N PRO A 140 -6.17 -4.04 -12.87
CA PRO A 140 -6.36 -2.66 -12.41
C PRO A 140 -6.45 -2.51 -10.88
N GLN A 141 -6.59 -3.63 -10.16
CA GLN A 141 -6.48 -3.66 -8.70
C GLN A 141 -5.06 -3.34 -8.25
N ALA A 142 -4.03 -3.77 -8.99
CA ALA A 142 -2.64 -3.43 -8.72
C ALA A 142 -2.44 -1.91 -8.83
N GLU A 143 -2.96 -1.26 -9.87
CA GLU A 143 -2.90 0.20 -10.03
C GLU A 143 -3.45 0.96 -8.81
N ARG A 144 -4.59 0.50 -8.25
CA ARG A 144 -5.19 1.11 -7.07
C ARG A 144 -4.33 0.95 -5.82
N LEU A 145 -3.68 -0.21 -5.66
CA LEU A 145 -2.77 -0.49 -4.55
C LEU A 145 -1.52 0.39 -4.67
N LEU A 146 -0.92 0.45 -5.87
CA LEU A 146 0.21 1.30 -6.19
C LEU A 146 -0.11 2.78 -5.98
N GLY A 147 -1.30 3.23 -6.41
CA GLY A 147 -1.76 4.60 -6.22
C GLY A 147 -1.89 4.98 -4.74
N SER A 148 -2.27 4.03 -3.87
CA SER A 148 -2.28 4.27 -2.42
C SER A 148 -0.88 4.48 -1.87
N LEU A 149 0.09 3.63 -2.26
CA LEU A 149 1.49 3.77 -1.86
C LEU A 149 2.08 5.09 -2.36
N CYS A 150 1.86 5.41 -3.63
CA CYS A 150 2.35 6.63 -4.27
C CYS A 150 1.76 7.87 -3.60
N ARG A 151 0.48 7.86 -3.22
CA ARG A 151 -0.13 8.98 -2.47
C ARG A 151 0.50 9.15 -1.08
N MET A 152 0.87 8.07 -0.38
CA MET A 152 1.55 8.16 0.92
C MET A 152 2.95 8.77 0.78
N LEU A 153 3.70 8.36 -0.25
CA LEU A 153 5.05 8.84 -0.55
C LEU A 153 5.09 10.14 -1.36
N GLY A 154 3.94 10.68 -1.78
CA GLY A 154 3.93 11.91 -2.59
C GLY A 154 4.44 11.71 -4.03
N ILE A 155 4.42 10.48 -4.52
CA ILE A 155 4.77 10.13 -5.90
C ILE A 155 3.52 10.29 -6.77
N ARG A 156 3.65 10.98 -7.90
CA ARG A 156 2.59 11.02 -8.91
C ARG A 156 2.76 9.81 -9.81
N LEU A 157 1.82 8.87 -9.76
CA LEU A 157 1.72 7.84 -10.80
C LEU A 157 1.49 8.56 -12.12
N LYS A 158 2.35 8.33 -13.10
CA LYS A 158 2.16 8.85 -14.46
C LYS A 158 0.94 8.12 -15.05
N PRO A 159 -0.06 8.84 -15.58
CA PRO A 159 -1.28 8.25 -16.11
C PRO A 159 -1.04 7.43 -17.38
#